data_AF-A0A8E5HMP4-F1
#
_entry.id   AF-A0A8E5HMP4-F1
#
_cell.length_a   1.000
_cell.length_b   1.000
_cell.length_c   1.000
_cell.angle_alpha   90.00
_cell.angle_beta   90.00
_cell.angle_gamma   90.00
#
_symmetry.space_group_name_H-M   'P 1'
#
loop_
_entity.id
_entity.type
_entity.pdbx_description
1 polymer ?
#
loop_
_entity_poly.entity_id
_entity_poly.type
_entity_poly.pdbx_seq_one_letter_code
_entity_poly.pdbx_strand_id
1 'polypeptide(L)'
;MPHAANQPLDITYRSSRLHEAVKMTIANSLYSVLFRKNSVMLAAVFGAGFVFEVGFNNVVNKWWDNHNRGRQWKDIRDKYVQGGEEDEE
;
A
#
# COMPACT_ATOMS: atom_id res chain seq x y z
N MET A 1 20.71 8.50 -51.09
CA MET A 1 21.19 8.90 -49.76
C MET A 1 20.71 7.88 -48.73
N PRO A 2 21.59 7.07 -48.12
CA PRO A 2 21.24 6.28 -46.96
C PRO A 2 21.93 6.88 -45.72
N HIS A 3 21.17 7.56 -44.87
CA HIS A 3 21.63 8.04 -43.58
C HIS A 3 20.71 7.41 -42.53
N ALA A 4 21.11 6.25 -41.99
CA ALA A 4 20.70 5.69 -40.69
C ALA A 4 20.93 4.17 -40.63
N ALA A 5 22.19 3.74 -40.54
CA ALA A 5 22.52 2.44 -39.98
C ALA A 5 23.84 2.61 -39.23
N ASN A 6 23.87 2.19 -37.97
CA ASN A 6 25.01 2.25 -37.03
C ASN A 6 25.01 3.44 -36.06
N GLN A 7 23.91 3.60 -35.31
CA GLN A 7 24.03 4.22 -33.98
C GLN A 7 24.52 3.15 -32.99
N PRO A 8 25.62 3.37 -32.25
CA PRO A 8 26.05 2.42 -31.22
C PRO A 8 24.95 2.28 -30.17
N LEU A 9 24.60 1.05 -29.81
CA LEU A 9 23.67 0.77 -28.72
C LEU A 9 24.32 1.25 -27.41
N ASP A 10 24.04 2.48 -27.02
CA ASP A 10 24.54 3.03 -25.78
C ASP A 10 23.93 2.28 -24.58
N ILE A 11 24.68 2.23 -23.48
CA ILE A 11 24.30 1.48 -22.28
C ILE A 11 22.98 2.01 -21.69
N THR A 12 22.68 3.28 -21.92
CA THR A 12 21.47 4.00 -21.50
C THR A 12 20.20 3.53 -22.22
N TYR A 13 20.26 3.28 -23.53
CA TYR A 13 19.14 2.76 -24.31
C TYR A 13 18.81 1.32 -23.91
N ARG A 14 19.84 0.51 -23.63
CA ARG A 14 19.69 -0.85 -23.12
C ARG A 14 19.03 -0.86 -21.73
N SER A 15 19.47 -0.03 -20.79
CA SER A 15 18.84 0.04 -19.46
C SER A 15 17.39 0.53 -19.52
N SER A 16 17.09 1.54 -20.34
CA SER A 16 15.73 2.07 -20.50
C SER A 16 14.75 1.03 -21.05
N ARG A 17 15.15 0.26 -22.07
CA ARG A 17 14.35 -0.85 -22.65
C ARG A 17 14.15 -1.99 -21.66
N LEU A 18 15.12 -2.27 -20.78
CA LEU A 18 15.00 -3.31 -19.76
C LEU A 18 14.02 -2.93 -18.66
N HIS A 19 14.02 -1.68 -18.20
CA HIS A 19 13.07 -1.21 -17.20
C HIS A 19 11.63 -1.29 -17.74
N GLU A 20 11.43 -0.91 -19.00
CA GLU A 20 10.12 -1.06 -19.66
C GLU A 20 9.77 -2.53 -19.91
N ALA A 21 10.71 -3.38 -20.32
CA ALA A 21 10.45 -4.81 -20.46
C ALA A 21 10.08 -5.49 -19.13
N VAL A 22 10.74 -5.13 -18.03
CA VAL A 22 10.44 -5.64 -16.68
C VAL A 22 9.08 -5.15 -16.19
N LYS A 23 8.77 -3.85 -16.35
CA LYS A 23 7.44 -3.28 -16.05
C LYS A 23 6.34 -3.98 -16.85
N MET A 24 6.54 -4.16 -18.15
CA MET A 24 5.61 -4.86 -19.03
C MET A 24 5.45 -6.33 -18.63
N THR A 25 6.51 -6.99 -18.17
CA THR A 25 6.45 -8.41 -17.75
C THR A 25 5.62 -8.59 -16.48
N ILE A 26 5.80 -7.73 -15.47
CA ILE A 26 5.03 -7.82 -14.21
C ILE A 26 3.56 -7.43 -14.45
N ALA A 27 3.31 -6.33 -15.15
CA ALA A 27 1.95 -5.88 -15.46
C ALA A 27 1.18 -6.90 -16.30
N ASN A 28 1.81 -7.48 -17.33
CA ASN A 28 1.19 -8.53 -18.15
C ASN A 28 0.94 -9.82 -17.36
N SER A 29 1.85 -10.18 -16.44
CA SER A 29 1.66 -11.34 -15.57
C SER A 29 0.45 -11.14 -14.65
N LEU A 30 0.36 -9.99 -13.98
CA LEU A 30 -0.80 -9.67 -13.12
C LEU A 30 -2.10 -9.62 -13.93
N TYR A 31 -2.06 -9.00 -15.12
CA TYR A 31 -3.23 -8.95 -15.99
C TYR A 31 -3.71 -10.35 -16.41
N SER A 32 -2.78 -11.18 -16.90
CA SER A 32 -3.11 -12.53 -17.34
C SER A 32 -3.65 -13.44 -16.24
N VAL A 33 -3.16 -13.28 -15.00
CA VAL A 33 -3.53 -14.12 -13.85
C VAL A 33 -4.79 -13.60 -13.15
N LEU A 34 -4.87 -12.30 -12.88
CA LEU A 34 -5.91 -11.73 -12.01
C LEU A 34 -7.00 -11.00 -12.78
N PHE A 35 -6.68 -10.31 -13.88
CA PHE A 35 -7.59 -9.37 -14.53
C PHE A 35 -8.13 -9.83 -15.90
N ARG A 36 -7.67 -10.98 -16.42
CA ARG A 36 -8.13 -11.49 -17.72
C ARG A 36 -9.52 -12.11 -17.69
N LYS A 37 -9.96 -12.64 -16.55
CA LYS A 37 -11.27 -13.29 -16.37
C LYS A 37 -12.11 -12.51 -15.37
N ASN A 38 -13.34 -12.12 -15.74
CA ASN A 38 -14.22 -11.30 -14.89
C ASN A 38 -14.45 -11.91 -13.50
N SER A 39 -14.68 -13.21 -13.39
CA SER A 39 -14.89 -13.88 -12.10
C SER A 39 -13.64 -13.85 -11.21
N VAL A 40 -12.46 -14.05 -11.80
CA VAL A 40 -11.17 -14.00 -11.08
C VAL A 40 -10.87 -12.58 -10.64
N MET A 41 -11.13 -11.60 -11.49
CA MET A 41 -11.00 -10.18 -11.17
C MET A 41 -11.86 -9.79 -9.97
N LEU A 42 -13.15 -10.17 -9.98
CA LEU A 42 -14.05 -9.86 -8.87
C LEU A 42 -13.57 -10.49 -7.55
N ALA A 43 -13.16 -11.76 -7.60
CA ALA A 43 -12.60 -12.44 -6.43
C ALA A 43 -11.31 -11.76 -5.94
N ALA A 44 -10.43 -11.34 -6.85
CA ALA A 44 -9.19 -10.64 -6.51
C ALA A 44 -9.46 -9.28 -5.86
N VAL A 45 -10.41 -8.50 -6.39
CA VAL A 45 -10.77 -7.19 -5.83
C VAL A 45 -11.40 -7.34 -4.45
N PHE A 46 -12.35 -8.25 -4.27
CA PHE A 46 -12.96 -8.47 -2.95
C PHE A 46 -11.96 -9.05 -1.93
N GLY A 47 -11.13 -10.01 -2.35
CA GLY A 47 -10.08 -10.56 -1.49
C GLY A 47 -9.05 -9.51 -1.09
N ALA A 48 -8.61 -8.69 -2.04
CA ALA A 48 -7.70 -7.57 -1.76
C ALA A 48 -8.35 -6.54 -0.82
N GLY A 49 -9.63 -6.23 -1.01
CA GLY A 49 -10.38 -5.33 -0.13
C GLY A 49 -10.37 -5.80 1.32
N PHE A 50 -10.68 -7.08 1.56
CA PHE A 50 -10.68 -7.65 2.92
C PHE A 50 -9.30 -7.63 3.57
N VAL A 51 -8.26 -8.07 2.85
CA VAL A 51 -6.88 -8.06 3.36
C VAL A 51 -6.40 -6.64 3.62
N PHE A 52 -6.74 -5.71 2.71
CA PHE A 52 -6.40 -4.31 2.85
C PHE A 52 -7.09 -3.68 4.06
N GLU A 53 -8.38 -3.93 4.28
CA GLU A 53 -9.11 -3.41 5.44
C GLU A 53 -8.42 -3.77 6.76
N VAL A 54 -8.11 -5.05 6.98
CA VAL A 54 -7.46 -5.52 8.21
C VAL A 54 -6.08 -4.88 8.38
N GLY A 55 -5.26 -4.88 7.33
CA GLY A 55 -3.92 -4.30 7.38
C GLY A 55 -3.93 -2.79 7.59
N PHE A 56 -4.74 -2.08 6.80
CA PHE A 56 -4.84 -0.63 6.80
C PHE A 56 -5.35 -0.11 8.15
N ASN A 57 -6.43 -0.68 8.68
CA ASN A 57 -6.97 -0.27 9.97
C ASN A 57 -5.92 -0.42 11.08
N ASN A 58 -5.22 -1.56 11.14
CA ASN A 58 -4.19 -1.78 12.16
C ASN A 58 -3.02 -0.80 12.05
N VAL A 59 -2.54 -0.55 10.82
CA VAL A 59 -1.41 0.36 10.59
C VAL A 59 -1.80 1.81 10.90
N VAL A 60 -2.93 2.27 10.38
CA VAL A 60 -3.38 3.66 10.54
C VAL A 60 -3.76 3.94 12.00
N ASN A 61 -4.46 3.02 12.67
CA ASN A 61 -4.76 3.17 14.10
C ASN A 61 -3.46 3.26 14.91
N LYS A 62 -2.50 2.38 14.68
CA LYS A 62 -1.22 2.41 15.40
C LYS A 62 -0.46 3.71 15.15
N TRP A 63 -0.45 4.19 13.90
CA TRP A 63 0.17 5.47 13.56
C TRP A 63 -0.52 6.64 14.26
N TRP A 64 -1.85 6.67 14.21
CA TRP A 64 -2.68 7.70 14.84
C TRP A 64 -2.46 7.73 16.36
N ASP A 65 -2.47 6.56 16.98
CA ASP A 65 -2.27 6.38 18.41
C ASP A 65 -0.92 6.89 18.87
N ASN A 66 0.13 6.58 18.11
CA ASN A 66 1.48 7.04 18.39
C ASN A 66 1.60 8.56 18.22
N HIS A 67 0.97 9.11 17.18
CA HIS A 67 1.00 10.55 16.91
C HIS A 67 0.24 11.37 17.95
N ASN A 68 -0.86 10.83 18.48
CA ASN A 68 -1.73 11.52 19.45
C ASN A 68 -1.53 11.04 20.90
N ARG A 69 -0.40 10.39 21.19
CA ARG A 69 -0.10 9.85 22.52
C ARG A 69 -0.18 10.93 23.60
N GLY A 70 -0.85 10.63 24.71
CA GLY A 70 -1.06 11.53 25.83
C GLY A 70 -2.22 12.51 25.67
N ARG A 71 -2.91 12.49 24.51
CA ARG A 71 -4.11 13.31 24.24
C ARG A 71 -5.37 12.47 24.04
N GLN A 72 -5.21 11.17 23.86
CA GLN A 72 -6.36 10.29 23.63
C GLN A 72 -7.04 9.98 24.95
N TRP A 73 -8.37 9.81 24.91
CA TRP A 73 -9.13 9.41 26.09
C TRP A 73 -8.53 8.18 26.78
N LYS A 74 -8.12 7.16 26.02
CA LYS A 74 -7.47 5.95 26.56
C LYS A 74 -6.16 6.21 27.32
N ASP A 75 -5.48 7.33 27.05
CA ASP A 75 -4.22 7.70 27.73
C ASP A 75 -4.48 8.55 28.99
N ILE A 76 -5.64 9.22 29.08
CA ILE A 76 -5.95 10.19 30.16
C ILE A 76 -7.09 9.77 31.07
N ARG A 77 -7.89 8.77 30.66
CA ARG A 77 -9.09 8.28 31.36
C ARG A 77 -8.83 7.96 32.83
N ASP A 78 -7.72 7.29 33.11
CA ASP A 78 -7.44 6.78 34.46
C ASP A 78 -7.42 7.89 35.51
N LYS A 79 -7.02 9.11 35.11
CA LYS A 79 -7.02 10.30 35.97
C LYS A 79 -8.42 10.79 36.36
N TYR A 80 -9.42 10.53 35.53
CA TYR A 80 -10.80 11.01 35.74
C TYR A 80 -11.69 9.95 36.38
N VAL A 81 -11.39 8.66 36.14
CA VAL A 81 -12.14 7.56 36.76
C VAL A 81 -11.78 7.44 38.25
N GLN A 82 -10.50 7.61 38.61
CA GLN A 82 -10.08 7.59 40.02
C GLN A 82 -10.52 8.85 40.79
N GLY A 83 -10.46 10.03 40.15
CA GLY A 83 -10.92 11.27 40.79
C GLY A 83 -12.42 11.31 41.09
N GLY A 84 -13.25 10.56 40.36
CA GLY A 84 -14.67 10.42 40.68
C GLY A 84 -14.98 9.51 41.86
N GLU A 85 -14.05 8.61 42.24
CA GLU A 85 -14.17 7.76 43.43
C GLU A 85 -13.62 8.46 44.69
N GLU A 86 -12.62 9.34 44.54
CA GLU A 86 -12.06 10.13 45.65
C GLU A 86 -12.88 11.38 46.02
N ASP A 87 -13.72 11.90 45.11
CA ASP A 87 -14.60 13.06 45.37
C ASP A 87 -15.97 12.68 46.02
N GLU A 88 -16.25 11.39 46.25
CA GLU A 88 -17.46 10.87 46.91
C GLU A 88 -17.27 10.39 48.38
N GLU A 89 -16.09 10.58 48.98
CA GLU A 89 -15.81 10.42 50.44
C GLU A 89 -15.52 11.75 51.14
#